data_AF-A0A5D3JYT3-F1
#
_entry.id   AF-A0A5D3JYT3-F1
#
_cell.length_a   1.000
_cell.length_b   1.000
_cell.length_c   1.000
_cell.angle_alpha   90.00
_cell.angle_beta   90.00
_cell.angle_gamma   90.00
#
_symmetry.space_group_name_H-M   'P 1'
#
loop_
_entity.id
_entity.type
_entity.pdbx_description
1 polymer ?
#
loop_
_entity_poly.entity_id
_entity_poly.type
_entity_poly.pdbx_seq_one_letter_code
_entity_poly.pdbx_strand_id
1 'polypeptide(L)'
;MELIVASYVKVRDRRALTDLLTHRRKVLAHLQSVSGINPENAANAIQEELAVIEAGLEEPNPPPGSHVGSEVNTTNQTTEFSN
;
A
#
# COMPACT_ATOMS: atom_id res chain seq x y z
N MET A 1 -6.05 5.52 -8.49
CA MET A 1 -4.97 4.52 -8.40
C MET A 1 -4.62 4.12 -6.96
N GLU A 2 -4.77 5.05 -6.01
CA GLU A 2 -4.41 4.89 -4.59
C GLU A 2 -4.91 3.58 -3.96
N LEU A 3 -6.12 3.11 -4.29
CA LEU A 3 -6.67 1.84 -3.77
C LEU A 3 -5.86 0.60 -4.18
N ILE A 4 -5.27 0.60 -5.38
CA ILE A 4 -4.45 -0.52 -5.88
C ILE A 4 -3.10 -0.51 -5.16
N VAL A 5 -2.47 0.65 -5.04
CA VAL A 5 -1.19 0.80 -4.33
C VAL A 5 -1.35 0.49 -2.84
N ALA A 6 -2.40 1.00 -2.20
CA ALA A 6 -2.73 0.72 -0.80
C ALA A 6 -2.93 -0.78 -0.55
N SER A 7 -3.49 -1.50 -1.52
CA SER A 7 -3.63 -2.96 -1.44
C SER A 7 -2.27 -3.66 -1.43
N TYR A 8 -1.34 -3.26 -2.30
CA TYR A 8 0.02 -3.82 -2.35
C TYR A 8 0.87 -3.48 -1.13
N VAL A 9 0.75 -2.25 -0.61
CA VAL A 9 1.40 -1.82 0.64
C VAL A 9 0.87 -2.65 1.82
N LYS A 10 -0.46 -2.82 1.90
CA LYS A 10 -1.13 -3.62 2.95
C LYS A 10 -0.72 -5.09 2.93
N VAL A 11 -0.55 -5.70 1.75
CA VAL A 11 -0.03 -7.08 1.63
C VAL A 11 1.50 -7.16 1.70
N ARG A 12 2.18 -6.03 1.92
CA ARG A 12 3.64 -5.90 2.04
C ARG A 12 4.40 -6.50 0.86
N ASP A 13 3.77 -6.51 -0.32
CA ASP A 13 4.36 -7.05 -1.53
C ASP A 13 5.25 -5.99 -2.19
N ARG A 14 6.44 -5.82 -1.61
CA ARG A 14 7.43 -4.87 -2.10
C ARG A 14 7.92 -5.19 -3.52
N ARG A 15 7.88 -6.46 -3.92
CA ARG A 15 8.25 -6.86 -5.28
C ARG A 15 7.21 -6.36 -6.28
N ALA A 16 5.93 -6.60 -6.01
CA ALA A 16 4.85 -6.09 -6.85
C ALA A 16 4.85 -4.55 -6.94
N LEU A 17 5.14 -3.84 -5.84
CA LEU A 17 5.29 -2.38 -5.86
C LEU A 17 6.49 -1.91 -6.70
N THR A 18 7.62 -2.62 -6.65
CA THR A 18 8.81 -2.30 -7.45
C THR A 18 8.59 -2.54 -8.94
N ASP A 19 7.92 -3.64 -9.29
CA ASP A 19 7.55 -3.97 -10.67
C ASP A 19 6.56 -2.94 -11.23
N LEU A 20 5.57 -2.53 -10.42
CA LEU A 20 4.62 -1.48 -10.76
C LEU A 20 5.32 -0.13 -10.97
N LEU A 21 6.25 0.24 -10.09
CA LEU A 21 7.06 1.46 -10.22
C LEU A 21 7.86 1.47 -11.52
N THR A 22 8.52 0.35 -11.82
CA THR A 22 9.32 0.18 -13.05
C THR A 22 8.46 0.33 -14.30
N HIS A 23 7.28 -0.31 -14.30
CA HIS A 23 6.34 -0.20 -15.39
C HIS A 23 5.87 1.25 -15.62
N ARG A 24 5.48 1.95 -14.56
CA ARG A 24 4.98 3.34 -14.63
C ARG A 24 6.04 4.32 -15.14
N ARG A 25 7.30 4.18 -14.71
CA ARG A 25 8.42 4.98 -15.24
C ARG A 25 8.62 4.78 -16.74
N LYS A 26 8.47 3.54 -17.23
CA LYS A 26 8.55 3.25 -18.67
C LYS A 26 7.43 3.91 -19.47
N VAL A 27 6.20 3.91 -18.93
CA VAL A 27 5.06 4.57 -19.57
C VAL A 27 5.25 6.09 -19.61
N LEU A 28 5.73 6.70 -18.52
CA LEU A 28 6.02 8.15 -18.49
C LEU A 28 7.07 8.53 -19.53
N ALA A 29 8.18 7.79 -19.59
CA ALA A 29 9.23 8.02 -20.59
C ALA A 29 8.69 7.88 -22.02
N HIS A 30 7.78 6.92 -22.25
CA HIS A 30 7.12 6.79 -23.54
C HIS A 30 6.24 7.99 -23.87
N LEU A 31 5.39 8.44 -22.94
CA LEU A 31 4.54 9.62 -23.13
C LEU A 31 5.34 10.90 -23.40
N GLN A 32 6.49 11.06 -22.75
CA GLN A 32 7.39 12.19 -22.99
C GLN A 32 8.12 12.10 -24.34
N SER A 33 8.22 10.90 -24.92
CA SER A 33 8.85 10.68 -26.22
C SER A 33 7.92 10.87 -27.42
N VAL A 34 6.60 10.87 -27.21
CA VAL A 34 5.63 11.02 -28.30
C VAL A 34 5.47 12.51 -28.65
N SER A 35 5.60 12.82 -29.94
CA SER A 35 5.38 14.16 -30.50
C SER A 35 4.10 14.18 -31.33
N GLY A 36 3.36 15.29 -31.32
CA GLY A 36 2.16 15.49 -32.13
C GLY A 36 0.81 15.33 -31.41
N ILE A 37 0.82 15.00 -30.12
CA ILE A 37 -0.35 15.00 -29.22
C ILE A 37 0.10 15.71 -27.94
N ASN A 38 -0.76 16.49 -27.26
CA ASN A 38 -0.41 17.00 -25.92
C ASN A 38 -0.61 15.87 -24.88
N PRO A 39 0.47 15.24 -24.36
CA PRO A 39 0.36 14.15 -23.41
C PRO A 39 0.41 14.65 -21.95
N GLU A 40 0.44 15.97 -21.70
CA GLU A 40 0.66 16.55 -20.36
C GLU A 40 -0.30 15.97 -19.31
N ASN A 41 -1.59 15.88 -19.63
CA ASN A 41 -2.57 15.35 -18.68
C ASN A 41 -2.27 13.89 -18.29
N ALA A 42 -1.85 13.07 -19.26
CA ALA A 42 -1.50 11.67 -19.00
C ALA A 42 -0.16 11.55 -18.26
N ALA A 43 0.81 12.40 -18.58
CA ALA A 43 2.10 12.46 -17.90
C ALA A 43 1.95 12.90 -16.44
N ASN A 44 1.14 13.94 -16.18
CA ASN A 44 0.84 14.43 -14.83
C ASN A 44 0.14 13.36 -13.99
N ALA A 45 -0.85 12.67 -14.56
CA ALA A 45 -1.52 11.56 -13.86
C ALA A 45 -0.52 10.46 -13.47
N ILE A 46 0.43 10.10 -14.34
CA ILE A 46 1.43 9.09 -14.01
C ILE A 46 2.44 9.61 -12.98
N GLN A 47 2.79 10.90 -12.99
CA GLN A 47 3.64 11.48 -11.95
C GLN A 47 2.99 11.43 -10.57
N GLU A 48 1.69 11.73 -10.47
CA GLU A 48 0.93 11.58 -9.23
C GLU A 48 0.91 10.11 -8.75
N GLU A 49 0.72 9.17 -9.67
CA GLU A 49 0.76 7.74 -9.34
C GLU A 49 2.13 7.27 -8.86
N LEU A 50 3.22 7.76 -9.45
CA LEU A 50 4.59 7.46 -9.04
C LEU A 50 4.84 7.89 -7.60
N ALA A 51 4.38 9.09 -7.21
CA ALA A 51 4.53 9.60 -5.85
C ALA A 51 3.84 8.69 -4.81
N VAL A 52 2.65 8.17 -5.14
CA VAL A 52 1.91 7.24 -4.25
C VAL A 52 2.64 5.90 -4.12
N ILE A 53 3.19 5.36 -5.21
CA ILE A 53 3.94 4.10 -5.20
C ILE A 53 5.25 4.24 -4.41
N GLU A 54 5.98 5.34 -4.62
CA GLU A 54 7.22 5.65 -3.91
C GLU A 54 6.97 5.79 -2.40
N ALA A 55 5.93 6.52 -1.99
CA ALA A 55 5.53 6.59 -0.59
C ALA A 55 5.20 5.21 0.03
N GLY A 56 4.51 4.35 -0.72
CA GLY A 56 4.24 2.97 -0.28
C GLY A 56 5.49 2.08 -0.17
N LEU A 57 6.54 2.39 -0.93
CA LEU A 57 7.87 1.76 -0.82
C LEU A 57 8.76 2.40 0.26
N GLU A 58 8.42 3.60 0.72
CA GLU A 58 9.09 4.25 1.85
C GLU A 58 8.45 3.87 3.18
N GLU A 59 7.15 3.52 3.23
CA GLU A 59 6.47 3.08 4.45
C GLU A 59 7.27 1.96 5.14
N PRO A 60 7.92 2.25 6.28
CA PRO A 60 8.61 1.24 7.05
C PRO A 60 7.53 0.33 7.63
N ASN A 61 7.75 -0.98 7.53
CA ASN A 61 6.94 -1.98 8.22
C ASN A 61 6.57 -1.48 9.64
N PRO A 62 5.29 -1.48 10.04
CA PRO A 62 4.96 -1.16 11.42
C PRO A 62 5.78 -2.07 12.36
N PRO A 63 6.27 -1.54 13.49
CA PRO A 63 7.01 -2.35 14.46
C PRO A 63 6.16 -3.58 14.83
N PRO A 64 6.75 -4.78 14.94
CA PRO A 64 6.04 -5.97 15.39
C PRO A 64 5.58 -5.73 16.84
N GLY A 65 4.34 -5.30 17.00
CA GLY A 65 3.79 -4.92 18.30
C GLY A 65 2.47 -4.15 18.26
N SER A 66 2.05 -3.60 17.11
CA SER A 66 0.83 -2.79 17.05
C SER A 66 -0.41 -3.56 16.53
N HIS A 67 -0.57 -4.80 16.96
CA HIS A 67 -1.83 -5.53 16.89
C HIS A 67 -2.03 -6.27 18.21
N VAL A 68 -2.88 -5.77 19.10
CA VAL A 68 -4.02 -6.51 19.69
C VAL A 68 -4.94 -5.47 20.32
N GLY A 69 -6.06 -5.23 19.65
CA GLY A 69 -7.30 -4.90 20.35
C GLY A 69 -7.97 -6.19 20.80
N SER A 70 -8.51 -6.16 22.01
CA SER A 70 -9.76 -6.85 22.38
C SER A 70 -9.75 -8.39 22.36
N GLU A 71 -9.18 -9.03 23.38
CA GLU A 71 -9.70 -10.30 23.87
C GLU A 71 -10.65 -10.04 25.05
N VAL A 72 -11.95 -10.14 24.75
CA VAL A 72 -13.02 -10.31 25.73
C VAL A 72 -12.76 -11.63 26.46
N ASN A 73 -12.17 -11.58 27.66
CA ASN A 73 -12.20 -12.74 28.54
C ASN A 73 -13.55 -12.76 29.26
N THR A 74 -14.45 -13.57 28.72
CA THR A 74 -15.60 -14.11 29.44
C THR A 74 -15.08 -14.97 30.60
N THR A 75 -15.01 -14.39 31.80
CA THR A 75 -14.69 -15.12 33.04
C THR A 75 -15.82 -16.11 33.35
N ASN A 76 -15.72 -17.30 32.76
CA ASN A 76 -16.40 -18.49 33.23
C ASN A 76 -15.46 -19.19 34.21
N GLN A 77 -15.54 -18.90 35.50
CA GLN A 77 -15.06 -19.82 36.54
C GLN A 77 -16.04 -19.83 37.72
N THR A 78 -16.88 -20.87 37.69
CA THR A 78 -17.53 -21.54 38.81
C THR A 78 -16.49 -21.89 39.89
N THR A 79 -16.73 -21.43 41.11
CA THR A 79 -16.12 -22.00 42.33
C THR A 79 -17.27 -22.13 43.33
N GLU A 80 -17.93 -23.29 43.30
CA GLU A 80 -17.91 -24.30 44.36
C GLU A 80 -18.61 -23.87 45.66
N PHE A 81 -19.78 -24.49 45.88
CA PHE A 81 -20.36 -24.70 47.20
C PHE A 81 -19.36 -25.45 48.09
N SER A 82 -19.14 -25.00 49.32
CA SER A 82 -19.15 -25.89 50.49
C SER A 82 -19.11 -25.15 51.83
N ASN A 83 -20.19 -25.40 52.59
CA ASN A 83 -20.38 -25.43 54.05
C ASN A 83 -20.22 -24.15 54.88
#